data_AF-A6G510-F1
#
_entry.id   AF-A6G510-F1
#
_cell.length_a   1.000
_cell.length_b   1.000
_cell.length_c   1.000
_cell.angle_alpha   90.00
_cell.angle_beta   90.00
_cell.angle_gamma   90.00
#
_symmetry.space_group_name_H-M   'P 1'
#
loop_
_entity.id
_entity.type
_entity.pdbx_description
1 polymer ?
#
loop_
_entity_poly.entity_id
_entity_poly.type
_entity_poly.pdbx_seq_one_letter_code
_entity_poly.pdbx_strand_id
1 'polypeptide(L)'
;MTTTTLAFFPHYREEAVELDERAGKSLGLAADALHMAQLTLDGSADEDHEAKQSRAASARRLLVEAVQGLARARVFVPGVRTYAVTVVTNSERDIDRELARLHQLATQLLWRNHRFLPARAQAEPLTPEDEAQLAAVLRTLGTHARIDRAMRYKWLVGAALFGVLAPVLGVGLYLLAAASGAMAAVELSRGAPPPALPQG
;
A
#
# COMPACT_ATOMS: atom_id res chain seq x y z
N MET A 1 -6.38 -58.74 30.99
CA MET A 1 -6.56 -57.49 30.22
C MET A 1 -5.93 -56.37 31.02
N THR A 2 -4.68 -56.05 30.73
CA THR A 2 -3.89 -55.02 31.41
C THR A 2 -4.05 -53.71 30.65
N THR A 3 -4.78 -52.78 31.26
CA THR A 3 -4.90 -51.40 30.77
C THR A 3 -3.60 -50.68 31.09
N THR A 4 -2.67 -50.68 30.15
CA THR A 4 -1.45 -49.86 30.25
C THR A 4 -1.85 -48.41 30.01
N THR A 5 -2.19 -47.71 31.10
CA THR A 5 -2.33 -46.26 31.13
C THR A 5 -0.95 -45.66 30.85
N LEU A 6 -0.71 -45.26 29.60
CA LEU A 6 0.46 -44.46 29.23
C LEU A 6 0.40 -43.17 30.05
N ALA A 7 1.28 -43.06 31.04
CA ALA A 7 1.56 -41.82 31.74
C ALA A 7 2.01 -40.80 30.68
N PHE A 8 1.07 -39.95 30.27
CA PHE A 8 1.29 -38.89 29.30
C PHE A 8 2.28 -37.90 29.92
N PHE A 9 3.51 -37.89 29.39
CA PHE A 9 4.67 -37.19 29.94
C PHE A 9 4.39 -35.69 30.10
N PRO A 10 4.30 -35.16 31.33
CA PRO A 10 4.00 -33.75 31.58
C PRO A 10 5.06 -32.80 30.99
N HIS A 11 6.29 -33.29 30.77
CA HIS A 11 7.39 -32.48 30.24
C HIS A 11 7.15 -31.98 28.80
N TYR A 12 6.47 -32.76 27.95
CA TYR A 12 6.12 -32.31 26.59
C TYR A 12 5.08 -31.17 26.58
N ARG A 13 4.30 -31.02 27.66
CA ARG A 13 3.30 -29.96 27.76
C ARG A 13 3.94 -28.60 28.06
N GLU A 14 4.96 -28.57 28.90
CA GLU A 14 5.68 -27.34 29.25
C GLU A 14 6.47 -26.81 28.05
N GLU A 15 7.18 -27.69 27.33
CA GLU A 15 7.90 -27.32 26.10
C GLU A 15 6.95 -26.79 25.03
N ALA A 16 5.77 -27.39 24.87
CA ALA A 16 4.79 -26.95 23.89
C ALA A 16 4.27 -25.52 24.18
N VAL A 17 4.06 -25.17 25.45
CA VAL A 17 3.65 -23.82 25.85
C VAL A 17 4.74 -22.80 25.58
N GLU A 18 5.99 -23.12 25.91
CA GLU A 18 7.11 -22.20 25.66
C GLU A 18 7.34 -21.95 24.16
N LEU A 19 7.17 -22.99 23.33
CA LEU A 19 7.27 -22.85 21.87
C LEU A 19 6.14 -21.97 21.31
N ASP A 20 4.93 -22.08 21.85
CA ASP A 20 3.78 -21.26 21.43
C ASP A 20 3.96 -19.79 21.83
N GLU A 21 4.47 -19.51 23.04
CA GLU A 21 4.80 -18.14 23.47
C GLU A 21 5.87 -17.48 22.59
N ARG A 22 6.93 -18.23 22.25
CA ARG A 22 8.00 -17.74 21.36
C ARG A 22 7.48 -17.50 19.94
N ALA A 23 6.59 -18.37 19.45
CA ALA A 23 5.91 -18.19 18.18
C ALA A 23 5.02 -16.93 18.19
N GLY A 24 4.19 -16.79 19.22
CA GLY A 24 3.30 -15.65 19.43
C GLY A 24 4.04 -14.33 19.49
N LYS A 25 5.16 -14.26 20.22
CA LYS A 25 6.02 -13.06 20.26
C LYS A 25 6.58 -12.70 18.88
N SER A 26 7.05 -13.70 18.13
CA SER A 26 7.60 -13.46 16.79
C SER A 26 6.52 -13.03 15.80
N LEU A 27 5.32 -13.60 15.89
CA LEU A 27 4.15 -13.23 15.10
C LEU A 27 3.62 -11.83 15.44
N GLY A 28 3.63 -11.46 16.72
CA GLY A 28 3.29 -10.11 17.20
C GLY A 28 4.20 -9.05 16.59
N LEU A 29 5.53 -9.23 16.72
CA LEU A 29 6.50 -8.31 16.11
C LEU A 29 6.33 -8.19 14.59
N ALA A 30 6.05 -9.31 13.92
CA ALA A 30 5.78 -9.30 12.48
C ALA A 30 4.50 -8.55 12.12
N ALA A 31 3.44 -8.72 12.91
CA ALA A 31 2.16 -8.04 12.72
C ALA A 31 2.30 -6.53 12.92
N ASP A 32 2.97 -6.10 13.99
CA ASP A 32 3.21 -4.69 14.28
C ASP A 32 4.03 -4.03 13.17
N ALA A 33 5.11 -4.68 12.72
CA ALA A 33 5.93 -4.18 11.62
C ALA A 33 5.14 -4.11 10.29
N LEU A 34 4.28 -5.09 10.00
CA LEU A 34 3.40 -5.05 8.82
C LEU A 34 2.40 -3.90 8.90
N HIS A 35 1.79 -3.69 10.06
CA HIS A 35 0.81 -2.62 10.26
C HIS A 35 1.47 -1.25 10.11
N MET A 36 2.63 -1.05 10.75
CA MET A 36 3.42 0.17 10.60
C MET A 36 3.88 0.38 9.17
N ALA A 37 4.24 -0.68 8.43
CA ALA A 37 4.57 -0.59 7.02
C ALA A 37 3.37 -0.12 6.17
N GLN A 38 2.17 -0.65 6.43
CA GLN A 38 0.95 -0.22 5.72
C GLN A 38 0.63 1.25 6.00
N LEU A 39 0.64 1.66 7.28
CA LEU A 39 0.43 3.06 7.66
C LEU A 39 1.46 4.00 7.03
N THR A 40 2.72 3.55 6.94
CA THR A 40 3.79 4.32 6.28
C THR A 40 3.52 4.44 4.77
N LEU A 41 2.95 3.41 4.14
CA LEU A 41 2.68 3.40 2.70
C LEU A 41 1.41 4.20 2.32
N ASP A 42 0.48 4.40 3.25
CA ASP A 42 -0.79 5.12 3.06
C ASP A 42 -0.64 6.66 3.08
N GLY A 43 0.57 7.19 3.00
CA GLY A 43 0.82 8.64 2.99
C GLY A 43 0.15 9.38 1.82
N SER A 44 0.26 10.71 1.81
CA SER A 44 -0.47 11.56 0.86
C SER A 44 0.02 11.38 -0.59
N ALA A 45 -0.90 11.56 -1.54
CA ALA A 45 -0.61 11.56 -2.97
C ALA A 45 0.16 12.83 -3.41
N ASP A 46 -0.01 13.93 -2.66
CA ASP A 46 0.55 15.25 -2.94
C ASP A 46 1.96 15.44 -2.34
N GLU A 47 2.58 14.37 -1.85
CA GLU A 47 3.94 14.42 -1.30
C GLU A 47 5.00 14.65 -2.38
N ASP A 48 6.00 15.47 -2.04
CA ASP A 48 7.18 15.68 -2.86
C ASP A 48 7.99 14.39 -3.06
N HIS A 49 8.81 14.37 -4.11
CA HIS A 49 9.61 13.19 -4.49
C HIS A 49 10.51 12.69 -3.35
N GLU A 50 11.15 13.59 -2.60
CA GLU A 50 12.02 13.24 -1.47
C GLU A 50 11.24 12.60 -0.32
N ALA A 51 10.05 13.11 -0.01
CA ALA A 51 9.17 12.54 1.00
C ALA A 51 8.73 11.12 0.61
N LYS A 52 8.32 10.92 -0.66
CA LYS A 52 7.99 9.59 -1.19
C LYS A 52 9.17 8.62 -1.09
N GLN A 53 10.39 9.09 -1.34
CA GLN A 53 11.60 8.26 -1.27
C GLN A 53 11.93 7.86 0.17
N SER A 54 11.86 8.80 1.11
CA SER A 54 12.03 8.53 2.56
C SER A 54 10.98 7.55 3.08
N ARG A 55 9.72 7.73 2.65
CA ARG A 55 8.58 6.87 2.96
C ARG A 55 8.80 5.45 2.43
N ALA A 56 9.21 5.30 1.18
CA ALA A 56 9.51 4.00 0.58
C ALA A 56 10.66 3.28 1.31
N ALA A 57 11.72 4.01 1.68
CA ALA A 57 12.84 3.45 2.44
C ALA A 57 12.39 2.96 3.83
N SER A 58 11.57 3.75 4.52
CA SER A 58 11.03 3.40 5.84
C SER A 58 10.10 2.18 5.77
N ALA A 59 9.17 2.17 4.82
CA ALA A 59 8.27 1.04 4.58
C ALA A 59 9.04 -0.24 4.24
N ARG A 60 10.09 -0.15 3.40
CA ARG A 60 10.94 -1.29 3.05
C ARG A 60 11.63 -1.86 4.27
N ARG A 61 12.19 -1.02 5.14
CA ARG A 61 12.80 -1.46 6.40
C ARG A 61 11.80 -2.22 7.28
N LEU A 62 10.61 -1.66 7.48
CA LEU A 62 9.53 -2.30 8.25
C LEU A 62 9.11 -3.64 7.64
N LEU A 63 9.02 -3.73 6.31
CA LEU A 63 8.73 -4.99 5.61
C LEU A 63 9.84 -6.04 5.78
N VAL A 64 11.10 -5.63 5.85
CA VAL A 64 12.22 -6.53 6.17
C VAL A 64 12.09 -7.07 7.59
N GLU A 65 11.80 -6.19 8.56
CA GLU A 65 11.58 -6.58 9.96
C GLU A 65 10.40 -7.55 10.10
N ALA A 66 9.29 -7.28 9.40
CA ALA A 66 8.15 -8.18 9.31
C ALA A 66 8.52 -9.56 8.75
N VAL A 67 9.20 -9.60 7.60
CA VAL A 67 9.61 -10.86 6.95
C VAL A 67 10.56 -11.68 7.84
N GLN A 68 11.46 -11.02 8.57
CA GLN A 68 12.34 -11.67 9.55
C GLN A 68 11.56 -12.20 10.76
N GLY A 69 10.57 -11.46 11.26
CA GLY A 69 9.64 -11.93 12.29
C GLY A 69 8.88 -13.18 11.85
N LEU A 70 8.31 -13.16 10.65
CA LEU A 70 7.61 -14.32 10.05
C LEU A 70 8.55 -15.51 9.83
N ALA A 71 9.80 -15.27 9.41
CA ALA A 71 10.79 -16.32 9.23
C ALA A 71 11.15 -17.00 10.56
N ARG A 72 11.29 -16.23 11.65
CA ARG A 72 11.48 -16.77 13.01
C ARG A 72 10.26 -17.56 13.48
N ALA A 73 9.06 -17.01 13.30
CA ALA A 73 7.82 -17.70 13.64
C ALA A 73 7.63 -19.02 12.89
N ARG A 74 8.08 -19.09 11.62
CA ARG A 74 7.97 -20.29 10.77
C ARG A 74 8.69 -21.51 11.34
N VAL A 75 9.74 -21.32 12.15
CA VAL A 75 10.44 -22.41 12.84
C VAL A 75 9.51 -23.15 13.80
N PHE A 76 8.60 -22.40 14.45
CA PHE A 76 7.64 -22.93 15.41
C PHE A 76 6.29 -23.29 14.75
N VAL A 77 5.88 -22.53 13.73
CA VAL A 77 4.62 -22.72 13.01
C VAL A 77 4.89 -22.92 11.51
N PRO A 78 5.04 -24.17 11.02
CA PRO A 78 5.43 -24.47 9.64
C PRO A 78 4.47 -23.96 8.56
N GLY A 79 3.26 -23.54 8.93
CA GLY A 79 2.26 -22.98 8.04
C GLY A 79 2.45 -21.49 7.68
N VAL A 80 3.33 -20.77 8.39
CA VAL A 80 3.62 -19.35 8.15
C VAL A 80 4.34 -19.18 6.81
N ARG A 81 3.83 -18.28 5.98
CA ARG A 81 4.38 -17.97 4.65
C ARG A 81 5.18 -16.69 4.72
N THR A 82 6.36 -16.66 4.10
CA THR A 82 7.23 -15.49 4.08
C THR A 82 7.87 -15.31 2.70
N TYR A 83 8.34 -14.10 2.43
CA TYR A 83 9.16 -13.80 1.27
C TYR A 83 10.64 -13.89 1.63
N ALA A 84 11.52 -14.03 0.63
CA ALA A 84 12.94 -13.83 0.86
C ALA A 84 13.21 -12.34 1.11
N VAL A 85 14.14 -12.02 2.01
CA VAL A 85 14.52 -10.62 2.29
C VAL A 85 14.96 -9.90 1.02
N THR A 86 15.64 -10.60 0.10
CA THR A 86 16.07 -10.08 -1.19
C THR A 86 14.91 -9.57 -2.07
N VAL A 87 13.73 -10.21 -1.97
CA VAL A 87 12.52 -9.78 -2.70
C VAL A 87 12.01 -8.46 -2.16
N VAL A 88 12.19 -8.16 -0.88
CA VAL A 88 11.78 -6.88 -0.27
C VAL A 88 12.83 -5.81 -0.50
N THR A 89 14.12 -6.15 -0.41
CA THR A 89 15.21 -5.17 -0.54
C THR A 89 15.50 -4.75 -1.97
N ASN A 90 15.13 -5.57 -2.96
CA ASN A 90 15.22 -5.17 -4.36
C ASN A 90 14.35 -3.93 -4.58
N SER A 91 14.90 -2.86 -5.15
CA SER A 91 14.22 -1.57 -5.31
C SER A 91 13.90 -1.28 -6.77
N GLU A 92 12.68 -0.84 -7.05
CA GLU A 92 12.30 -0.30 -8.35
C GLU A 92 12.88 1.11 -8.56
N ARG A 93 13.20 1.47 -9.81
CA ARG A 93 13.76 2.80 -10.13
C ARG A 93 12.73 3.92 -10.07
N ASP A 94 11.50 3.61 -10.47
CA ASP A 94 10.36 4.52 -10.43
C ASP A 94 9.72 4.46 -9.04
N ILE A 95 9.69 5.60 -8.34
CA ILE A 95 9.26 5.66 -6.93
C ILE A 95 7.77 5.33 -6.75
N ASP A 96 6.91 5.73 -7.69
CA ASP A 96 5.48 5.48 -7.58
C ASP A 96 5.20 3.97 -7.81
N ARG A 97 5.98 3.33 -8.70
CA ARG A 97 5.94 1.87 -8.87
C ARG A 97 6.51 1.14 -7.66
N GLU A 98 7.58 1.64 -7.05
CA GLU A 98 8.15 1.05 -5.84
C GLU A 98 7.13 1.07 -4.71
N LEU A 99 6.47 2.21 -4.47
CA LEU A 99 5.44 2.34 -3.44
C LEU A 99 4.27 1.38 -3.69
N ALA A 100 3.76 1.31 -4.92
CA ALA A 100 2.69 0.37 -5.28
C ALA A 100 3.12 -1.10 -5.07
N ARG A 101 4.36 -1.44 -5.44
CA ARG A 101 4.94 -2.77 -5.23
C ARG A 101 5.08 -3.11 -3.75
N LEU A 102 5.60 -2.20 -2.93
CA LEU A 102 5.74 -2.41 -1.48
C LEU A 102 4.35 -2.59 -0.84
N HIS A 103 3.35 -1.81 -1.26
CA HIS A 103 1.96 -1.93 -0.80
C HIS A 103 1.35 -3.30 -1.19
N GLN A 104 1.61 -3.76 -2.42
CA GLN A 104 1.20 -5.09 -2.86
C GLN A 104 1.88 -6.20 -2.04
N LEU A 105 3.19 -6.09 -1.75
CA LEU A 105 3.91 -7.06 -0.93
C LEU A 105 3.37 -7.11 0.51
N ALA A 106 3.15 -5.95 1.13
CA ALA A 106 2.56 -5.84 2.47
C ALA A 106 1.19 -6.51 2.53
N THR A 107 0.31 -6.17 1.57
CA THR A 107 -1.04 -6.71 1.45
C THR A 107 -1.03 -8.23 1.25
N GLN A 108 -0.17 -8.74 0.37
CA GLN A 108 -0.04 -10.19 0.13
C GLN A 108 0.50 -10.94 1.35
N LEU A 109 1.47 -10.37 2.08
CA LEU A 109 1.99 -10.96 3.32
C LEU A 109 0.90 -11.05 4.38
N LEU A 110 0.12 -9.98 4.54
CA LEU A 110 -1.00 -9.94 5.47
C LEU A 110 -2.04 -11.01 5.09
N TRP A 111 -2.50 -11.03 3.85
CA TRP A 111 -3.51 -12.01 3.39
C TRP A 111 -3.03 -13.46 3.49
N ARG A 112 -1.77 -13.76 3.18
CA ARG A 112 -1.26 -15.14 3.27
C ARG A 112 -1.11 -15.64 4.70
N ASN A 113 -0.89 -14.74 5.65
CA ASN A 113 -0.65 -15.08 7.05
C ASN A 113 -1.80 -14.71 7.99
N HIS A 114 -2.90 -14.18 7.47
CA HIS A 114 -4.01 -13.62 8.27
C HIS A 114 -4.56 -14.57 9.35
N ARG A 115 -4.48 -15.90 9.16
CA ARG A 115 -4.90 -16.91 10.15
C ARG A 115 -3.97 -17.05 11.36
N PHE A 116 -2.74 -16.56 11.26
CA PHE A 116 -1.70 -16.64 12.29
C PHE A 116 -1.40 -15.29 12.94
N LEU A 117 -1.83 -14.19 12.32
CA LEU A 117 -1.57 -12.86 12.86
C LEU A 117 -2.51 -12.59 14.05
N PRO A 118 -1.97 -12.13 15.19
CA PRO A 118 -2.73 -11.97 16.43
C PRO A 118 -3.90 -10.99 16.31
N ALA A 119 -3.81 -10.00 15.42
CA ALA A 119 -4.85 -9.00 15.21
C ALA A 119 -6.23 -9.61 14.88
N ARG A 120 -6.29 -10.78 14.21
CA ARG A 120 -7.59 -11.46 13.97
C ARG A 120 -8.00 -12.37 15.12
N ALA A 121 -7.06 -12.98 15.82
CA ALA A 121 -7.36 -13.83 16.99
C ALA A 121 -7.87 -12.99 18.18
N GLN A 122 -7.46 -11.72 18.26
CA GLN A 122 -7.85 -10.76 19.29
C GLN A 122 -8.96 -9.80 18.84
N ALA A 123 -9.30 -9.75 17.55
CA ALA A 123 -10.43 -8.99 17.07
C ALA A 123 -11.71 -9.65 17.60
N GLU A 124 -12.32 -9.00 18.59
CA GLU A 124 -13.67 -9.33 19.03
C GLU A 124 -14.61 -9.24 17.81
N PRO A 125 -15.54 -10.20 17.64
CA PRO A 125 -16.53 -10.09 16.57
C PRO A 125 -17.20 -8.72 16.68
N LEU A 126 -17.24 -8.00 15.57
CA LEU A 126 -17.89 -6.69 15.50
C LEU A 126 -19.34 -6.83 15.97
N THR A 127 -19.82 -5.83 16.72
CA THR A 127 -21.23 -5.80 17.05
C THR A 127 -22.04 -5.67 15.75
N PRO A 128 -23.28 -6.19 15.68
CA PRO A 128 -24.10 -6.08 14.48
C PRO A 128 -24.33 -4.61 14.06
N GLU A 129 -24.23 -3.67 15.00
CA GLU A 129 -24.29 -2.24 14.74
C GLU A 129 -23.02 -1.72 14.05
N ASP A 130 -21.84 -2.12 14.54
CA ASP A 130 -20.56 -1.79 13.90
C ASP A 130 -20.45 -2.43 12.50
N GLU A 131 -20.98 -3.65 12.32
CA GLU A 131 -21.05 -4.29 11.00
C GLU A 131 -21.91 -3.49 10.02
N ALA A 132 -23.06 -2.96 10.48
CA ALA A 132 -23.93 -2.13 9.64
C ALA A 132 -23.26 -0.79 9.28
N GLN A 133 -22.55 -0.17 10.22
CA GLN A 133 -21.79 1.06 9.98
C GLN A 133 -20.63 0.82 9.02
N LEU A 134 -19.86 -0.25 9.23
CA LEU A 134 -18.78 -0.64 8.32
C LEU A 134 -19.31 -0.95 6.93
N ALA A 135 -20.44 -1.66 6.81
CA ALA A 135 -21.08 -1.92 5.53
C ALA A 135 -21.52 -0.62 4.84
N ALA A 136 -22.04 0.36 5.59
CA ALA A 136 -22.40 1.67 5.05
C ALA A 136 -21.15 2.43 4.54
N VAL A 137 -20.06 2.43 5.31
CA VAL A 137 -18.78 3.07 4.91
C VAL A 137 -18.15 2.38 3.71
N LEU A 138 -18.13 1.05 3.67
CA LEU A 138 -17.62 0.30 2.53
C LEU A 138 -18.47 0.54 1.27
N ARG A 139 -19.79 0.70 1.43
CA ARG A 139 -20.69 1.05 0.33
C ARG A 139 -20.38 2.43 -0.21
N THR A 140 -20.16 3.43 0.64
CA THR A 140 -19.81 4.79 0.21
C THR A 140 -18.42 4.84 -0.44
N LEU A 141 -17.42 4.14 0.12
CA LEU A 141 -16.08 4.01 -0.48
C LEU A 141 -16.10 3.29 -1.83
N GLY A 142 -16.86 2.19 -1.95
CA GLY A 142 -17.04 1.48 -3.21
C GLY A 142 -17.71 2.35 -4.28
N THR A 143 -18.58 3.26 -3.87
CA THR A 143 -19.22 4.22 -4.79
C THR A 143 -18.21 5.27 -5.27
N HIS A 144 -17.35 5.79 -4.38
CA HIS A 144 -16.28 6.73 -4.75
C HIS A 144 -15.23 6.09 -5.65
N ALA A 145 -14.79 4.87 -5.36
CA ALA A 145 -13.85 4.14 -6.20
C ALA A 145 -14.41 3.85 -7.61
N ARG A 146 -15.73 3.63 -7.73
CA ARG A 146 -16.41 3.52 -9.04
C ARG A 146 -16.46 4.85 -9.78
N ILE A 147 -16.71 5.95 -9.08
CA ILE A 147 -16.74 7.30 -9.66
C ILE A 147 -15.35 7.70 -10.15
N ASP A 148 -14.31 7.44 -9.37
CA ASP A 148 -12.92 7.76 -9.72
C ASP A 148 -12.43 6.92 -10.91
N ARG A 149 -12.77 5.62 -10.92
CA ARG A 149 -12.51 4.76 -12.08
C ARG A 149 -13.31 5.21 -13.32
N ALA A 150 -14.54 5.69 -13.16
CA ALA A 150 -15.31 6.27 -14.26
C ALA A 150 -14.71 7.61 -14.75
N MET A 151 -14.16 8.43 -13.86
CA MET A 151 -13.48 9.68 -14.23
C MET A 151 -12.20 9.45 -15.03
N ARG A 152 -11.41 8.41 -14.73
CA ARG A 152 -10.24 8.03 -15.55
C ARG A 152 -10.61 7.72 -17.00
N TYR A 153 -11.78 7.13 -17.25
CA TYR A 153 -12.25 6.88 -18.62
C TYR A 153 -12.92 8.10 -19.26
N LYS A 154 -13.47 9.04 -18.48
CA LYS A 154 -14.06 10.27 -19.03
C LYS A 154 -13.05 11.14 -19.76
N TRP A 155 -11.80 11.22 -19.29
CA TRP A 155 -10.76 11.97 -20.00
C TRP A 155 -10.37 11.29 -21.32
N LEU A 156 -10.33 9.95 -21.35
CA LEU A 156 -10.09 9.18 -22.58
C LEU A 156 -11.26 9.28 -23.57
N VAL A 157 -12.50 9.24 -23.09
CA VAL A 157 -13.70 9.43 -23.92
C VAL A 157 -13.79 10.87 -24.43
N GLY A 158 -13.43 11.86 -23.60
CA GLY A 158 -13.31 13.26 -24.00
C GLY A 158 -12.25 13.45 -25.07
N ALA A 159 -11.06 12.87 -24.90
CA ALA A 159 -9.97 12.91 -25.89
C ALA A 159 -10.35 12.20 -27.20
N ALA A 160 -11.06 11.06 -27.13
CA ALA A 160 -11.54 10.35 -28.30
C ALA A 160 -12.63 11.13 -29.06
N LEU A 161 -13.61 11.71 -28.35
CA LEU A 161 -14.62 12.59 -28.93
C LEU A 161 -13.99 13.83 -29.58
N PHE A 162 -13.00 14.44 -28.92
CA PHE A 162 -12.27 15.58 -29.45
C PHE A 162 -11.48 15.20 -30.71
N GLY A 163 -10.83 14.03 -30.71
CA GLY A 163 -10.13 13.50 -31.89
C GLY A 163 -11.05 13.18 -33.07
N VAL A 164 -12.28 12.71 -32.80
CA VAL A 164 -13.29 12.41 -33.84
C VAL A 164 -13.99 13.68 -34.35
N LEU A 165 -14.17 14.69 -33.50
CA LEU A 165 -14.75 15.99 -33.88
C LEU A 165 -13.73 16.96 -34.49
N ALA A 166 -12.42 16.74 -34.27
CA ALA A 166 -11.35 17.58 -34.81
C ALA A 166 -11.38 17.75 -36.35
N PRO A 167 -11.68 16.72 -37.16
CA PRO A 167 -11.80 16.87 -38.62
C PRO A 167 -13.07 17.63 -39.02
N VAL A 168 -14.15 17.54 -38.24
CA VAL A 168 -15.46 18.14 -38.54
C VAL A 168 -15.51 19.62 -38.15
N LEU A 169 -14.81 20.00 -37.08
CA LEU A 169 -14.73 21.38 -36.60
C LEU A 169 -13.69 22.24 -37.36
N GLY A 170 -12.92 21.62 -38.24
CA GLY A 170 -12.05 22.30 -39.21
C GLY A 170 -10.87 23.06 -38.62
N VAL A 171 -9.97 23.47 -39.51
CA VAL A 171 -8.71 24.19 -39.23
C VAL A 171 -8.91 25.48 -38.41
N GLY A 172 -10.12 26.04 -38.40
CA GLY A 172 -10.46 27.27 -37.67
C GLY A 172 -10.31 27.17 -36.14
N LEU A 173 -10.64 26.02 -35.55
CA LEU A 173 -10.48 25.82 -34.09
C LEU A 173 -9.02 25.60 -33.69
N TYR A 174 -8.23 25.00 -34.58
CA TYR A 174 -6.77 24.87 -34.40
C TYR A 174 -6.07 26.23 -34.46
N LEU A 175 -6.49 27.13 -35.36
CA LEU A 175 -5.96 28.49 -35.43
C LEU A 175 -6.36 29.33 -34.21
N LEU A 176 -7.58 29.16 -33.69
CA LEU A 176 -8.03 29.86 -32.48
C LEU A 176 -7.28 29.37 -31.23
N ALA A 177 -7.04 28.07 -31.11
CA ALA A 177 -6.25 27.47 -30.01
C ALA A 177 -4.76 27.85 -30.10
N ALA A 178 -4.20 27.93 -31.31
CA ALA A 178 -2.84 28.41 -31.52
C ALA A 178 -2.70 29.90 -31.18
N ALA A 179 -3.69 30.72 -31.52
CA ALA A 179 -3.73 32.14 -31.16
C ALA A 179 -3.88 32.36 -29.64
N SER A 180 -4.68 31.55 -28.94
CA SER A 180 -4.81 31.63 -27.48
C SER A 180 -3.55 31.15 -26.75
N GLY A 181 -2.88 30.11 -27.27
CA GLY A 181 -1.60 29.64 -26.72
C GLY A 181 -0.47 30.66 -26.87
N ALA A 182 -0.43 31.38 -28.00
CA ALA A 182 0.54 32.45 -28.23
C ALA A 182 0.35 33.65 -27.30
N MET A 183 -0.90 34.04 -27.01
CA MET A 183 -1.19 35.11 -26.04
C MET A 183 -0.77 34.74 -24.61
N ALA A 184 -1.03 33.50 -24.17
CA ALA A 184 -0.64 33.03 -22.84
C ALA A 184 0.90 32.95 -22.66
N ALA A 185 1.64 32.57 -23.71
CA ALA A 185 3.10 32.56 -23.69
C ALA A 185 3.70 33.98 -23.61
N VAL A 186 3.05 34.97 -24.23
CA VAL A 186 3.46 36.38 -24.15
C VAL A 186 3.23 36.94 -22.75
N GLU A 187 2.12 36.59 -22.09
CA GLU A 187 1.88 36.99 -20.70
C GLU A 187 2.90 36.38 -19.71
N LEU A 188 3.26 35.10 -19.90
CA LEU A 188 4.32 34.45 -19.11
C LEU A 188 5.70 35.10 -19.31
N SER A 189 6.00 35.58 -20.52
CA SER A 189 7.25 36.32 -20.80
C SER A 189 7.29 37.73 -20.20
N ARG A 190 6.12 38.36 -19.97
CA ARG A 190 6.00 39.70 -19.37
C ARG A 190 6.00 39.68 -17.84
N GLY A 191 5.71 38.53 -17.23
CA GLY A 191 5.75 38.32 -15.78
C GLY A 191 7.11 37.92 -15.21
N ALA A 192 8.15 37.77 -16.04
CA ALA A 192 9.49 37.41 -15.58
C ALA A 192 10.16 38.58 -14.83
N PRO A 193 10.50 38.44 -13.54
CA PRO A 193 11.20 39.49 -12.80
C PRO A 193 12.60 39.73 -13.39
N PRO A 194 13.09 40.98 -13.44
CA PRO A 194 14.38 41.31 -14.04
C PRO A 194 15.52 40.57 -13.33
N PRO A 195 16.57 40.16 -14.06
CA PRO A 195 17.70 39.46 -13.47
C PRO A 195 18.38 40.35 -12.42
N ALA A 196 18.46 39.85 -11.19
CA ALA A 196 19.19 40.52 -10.13
C ALA A 196 20.66 40.65 -10.54
N LEU A 197 21.13 41.90 -10.64
CA LEU A 197 22.54 42.18 -10.91
C LEU A 197 23.39 41.68 -9.74
N PRO A 198 24.58 41.11 -10.01
CA PRO A 198 25.49 40.68 -8.96
C PRO A 198 25.92 41.88 -8.12
N GLN A 199 25.63 41.84 -6.82
CA GLN A 199 26.18 42.78 -5.86
C GLN A 199 27.66 42.43 -5.67
N GLY A 200 28.54 43.34 -6.09
CA GLY A 200 29.96 43.33 -5.76
C GLY A 200 30.24 43.89 -4.38
#